data_AF-A0A523QJB6-F1
#
_entry.id   AF-A0A523QJB6-F1
#
_cell.length_a   1.000
_cell.length_b   1.000
_cell.length_c   1.000
_cell.angle_alpha   90.00
_cell.angle_beta   90.00
_cell.angle_gamma   90.00
#
_symmetry.space_group_name_H-M   'P 1'
#
loop_
_entity.id
_entity.type
_entity.pdbx_description
1 polymer ?
#
loop_
_entity_poly.entity_id
_entity_poly.type
_entity_poly.pdbx_seq_one_letter_code
_entity_poly.pdbx_strand_id
1 'polypeptide(L)'
;MRKVKKTEVRIAGFGGQGVVLAGVVLGRAAVLYDKNKAIQTQSYGAEARGGGARSEVIIADDSIDYPKVRHPDVLVAMSQQALDKYLGDLKPGGVLLIDSELVKNLPPEREFTIYRFPFSRIANDEFGRTIVANVIMLGTLTDLTKLVSFEAMKSSIRTSVPKGTEEMNLKALQRGMHLAKTS
;
A
#
# COMPACT_ATOMS: atom_id res chain seq x y z
N MET A 1 -7.51 3.10 -23.26
CA MET A 1 -7.00 2.58 -21.98
C MET A 1 -5.62 3.18 -21.73
N ARG A 2 -5.37 3.74 -20.54
CA ARG A 2 -4.04 4.28 -20.18
C ARG A 2 -3.10 3.09 -19.98
N LYS A 3 -2.00 3.03 -20.73
CA LYS A 3 -0.96 2.02 -20.55
C LYS A 3 -0.30 2.20 -19.19
N VAL A 4 -0.27 1.13 -18.38
CA VAL A 4 0.40 1.13 -17.07
C VAL A 4 1.82 0.64 -17.28
N LYS A 5 2.78 1.56 -17.24
CA LYS A 5 4.20 1.21 -17.22
C LYS A 5 4.47 0.30 -16.02
N LYS A 6 5.32 -0.72 -16.18
CA LYS A 6 5.76 -1.60 -15.10
C LYS A 6 6.12 -0.77 -13.87
N THR A 7 5.37 -0.96 -12.79
CA THR A 7 5.54 -0.27 -11.52
C THR A 7 5.69 -1.29 -10.41
N GLU A 8 6.73 -1.13 -9.60
CA GLU A 8 7.04 -1.96 -8.44
C GLU A 8 6.63 -1.25 -7.16
N VAL A 9 5.73 -1.86 -6.39
CA VAL A 9 5.21 -1.35 -5.11
C VAL A 9 5.66 -2.26 -3.99
N ARG A 10 6.25 -1.69 -2.94
CA ARG A 10 6.54 -2.39 -1.69
C ARG A 10 5.70 -1.78 -0.56
N ILE A 11 4.98 -2.64 0.17
CA ILE A 11 4.16 -2.26 1.33
C ILE A 11 4.74 -2.98 2.55
N ALA A 12 5.22 -2.23 3.53
CA ALA A 12 5.88 -2.78 4.70
C ALA A 12 5.42 -2.12 6.00
N GLY A 13 5.47 -2.89 7.09
CA GLY A 13 5.02 -2.45 8.41
C GLY A 13 5.23 -3.53 9.46
N PHE A 14 4.59 -3.39 10.62
CA PHE A 14 4.54 -4.44 11.63
C PHE A 14 3.61 -5.59 11.21
N GLY A 15 3.94 -6.80 11.65
CA GLY A 15 3.03 -7.94 11.59
C GLY A 15 1.71 -7.60 12.30
N GLY A 16 0.59 -7.95 11.68
CA GLY A 16 -0.74 -7.60 12.18
C GLY A 16 -1.27 -6.24 11.70
N GLN A 17 -0.53 -5.42 10.96
CA GLN A 17 -1.08 -4.20 10.32
C GLN A 17 -1.83 -4.48 9.00
N GLY A 18 -1.98 -5.74 8.58
CA GLY A 18 -2.66 -6.07 7.33
C GLY A 18 -1.89 -5.68 6.05
N VAL A 19 -0.57 -5.48 6.12
CA VAL A 19 0.26 -5.12 4.95
C VAL A 19 0.27 -6.20 3.85
N VAL A 20 0.17 -7.46 4.23
CA VAL A 20 0.05 -8.59 3.29
C VAL A 20 -1.27 -8.52 2.53
N LEU A 21 -2.38 -8.39 3.28
CA LEU A 21 -3.71 -8.23 2.71
C LEU A 21 -3.75 -7.02 1.77
N ALA A 22 -3.08 -5.91 2.11
CA ALA A 22 -3.03 -4.74 1.26
C ALA A 22 -2.40 -5.04 -0.12
N GLY A 23 -1.29 -5.77 -0.17
CA GLY A 23 -0.69 -6.16 -1.45
C GLY A 23 -1.55 -7.16 -2.24
N VAL A 24 -2.20 -8.11 -1.56
CA VAL A 24 -3.16 -9.03 -2.21
C VAL A 24 -4.32 -8.26 -2.84
N VAL A 25 -4.89 -7.30 -2.11
CA VAL A 25 -5.97 -6.43 -2.58
C VAL A 25 -5.52 -5.63 -3.80
N LEU A 26 -4.33 -5.02 -3.76
CA LEU A 26 -3.79 -4.23 -4.87
C LEU A 26 -3.55 -5.10 -6.12
N GLY A 27 -2.94 -6.28 -5.97
CA GLY A 27 -2.72 -7.20 -7.08
C GLY A 27 -4.02 -7.72 -7.70
N ARG A 28 -5.01 -8.07 -6.86
CA ARG A 28 -6.35 -8.49 -7.31
C ARG A 28 -7.09 -7.36 -8.02
N ALA A 29 -6.99 -6.12 -7.52
CA ALA A 29 -7.55 -4.94 -8.18
C ALA A 29 -7.00 -4.82 -9.62
N ALA A 30 -5.67 -4.91 -9.76
CA ALA A 30 -5.00 -4.80 -11.05
C ALA A 30 -5.42 -5.91 -12.04
N VAL A 31 -5.42 -7.17 -11.59
CA VAL A 31 -5.66 -8.33 -12.48
C VAL A 31 -7.14 -8.54 -12.79
N LEU A 32 -7.98 -8.61 -11.75
CA LEU A 32 -9.36 -9.07 -11.91
C LEU A 32 -10.28 -7.97 -12.43
N TYR A 33 -9.95 -6.70 -12.18
CA TYR A 33 -10.90 -5.61 -12.40
C TYR A 33 -10.36 -4.51 -13.35
N ASP A 34 -9.05 -4.34 -13.47
CA ASP A 34 -8.45 -3.39 -14.43
C ASP A 34 -7.73 -4.05 -15.62
N LYS A 35 -7.70 -5.39 -15.69
CA LYS A 35 -7.11 -6.16 -16.80
C LYS A 35 -5.62 -5.90 -17.01
N ASN A 36 -4.89 -5.50 -15.96
CA ASN A 36 -3.43 -5.44 -15.97
C ASN A 36 -2.84 -6.82 -15.60
N LYS A 37 -1.54 -6.99 -15.84
CA LYS A 37 -0.79 -8.13 -15.30
C LYS A 37 -0.22 -7.72 -13.93
N ALA A 38 -0.26 -8.61 -12.95
CA ALA A 38 0.39 -8.36 -11.67
C ALA A 38 1.00 -9.62 -11.06
N ILE A 39 2.10 -9.43 -10.34
CA ILE A 39 2.71 -10.44 -9.48
C ILE A 39 2.71 -9.90 -8.05
N GLN A 40 2.18 -10.68 -7.12
CA GLN A 40 2.23 -10.36 -5.70
C GLN A 40 3.12 -11.38 -4.98
N THR A 41 4.05 -10.89 -4.19
CA THR A 41 4.87 -11.71 -3.29
C THR A 41 4.85 -11.12 -1.88
N GLN A 42 5.22 -11.92 -0.89
CA GLN A 42 5.20 -11.50 0.51
C GLN A 42 6.34 -12.12 1.28
N SER A 43 6.75 -11.47 2.36
CA SER A 43 7.72 -12.02 3.30
C SER A 43 7.33 -11.65 4.72
N TYR A 44 7.49 -12.60 5.63
CA TYR A 44 7.35 -12.41 7.06
C TYR A 44 8.74 -12.43 7.69
N GLY A 45 9.00 -11.55 8.66
CA GLY A 45 10.16 -11.70 9.54
C GLY A 45 10.10 -13.04 10.28
N ALA A 46 11.25 -13.60 10.64
CA ALA A 46 11.36 -14.90 11.34
C ALA A 46 10.66 -14.92 12.72
N GLU A 47 10.24 -13.76 13.23
CA GLU A 47 9.53 -13.61 14.50
C GLU A 47 8.04 -13.84 14.30
N ALA A 48 7.59 -15.06 14.62
CA ALA A 48 6.22 -15.52 14.43
C ALA A 48 5.13 -14.70 15.17
N ARG A 49 5.47 -13.70 16.00
CA ARG A 49 4.55 -12.76 16.65
C ARG A 49 5.25 -11.42 16.87
N GLY A 50 4.85 -10.37 16.15
CA GLY A 50 5.31 -8.99 16.36
C GLY A 50 6.43 -8.49 15.45
N GLY A 51 7.04 -9.36 14.63
CA GLY A 51 8.08 -8.95 13.67
C GLY A 51 7.54 -8.15 12.47
N GLY A 52 8.45 -7.54 11.70
CA GLY A 52 8.10 -6.82 10.48
C GLY A 52 7.53 -7.73 9.37
N ALA A 53 6.57 -7.22 8.61
CA ALA A 53 5.98 -7.88 7.45
C ALA A 53 6.11 -6.99 6.21
N ARG A 54 6.23 -7.62 5.03
CA ARG A 54 6.20 -6.92 3.75
C ARG A 54 5.39 -7.67 2.70
N SER A 55 4.81 -6.90 1.80
CA SER A 55 4.13 -7.33 0.60
C SER A 55 4.66 -6.54 -0.58
N GLU A 56 4.85 -7.20 -1.71
CA GLU A 56 5.40 -6.59 -2.92
C GLU A 56 4.45 -6.89 -4.07
N VAL A 57 4.15 -5.86 -4.88
CA VAL A 57 3.26 -5.96 -6.03
C VAL A 57 3.94 -5.32 -7.22
N ILE A 58 4.08 -6.08 -8.30
CA ILE A 58 4.51 -5.58 -9.61
C ILE A 58 3.28 -5.50 -10.49
N ILE A 59 2.98 -4.34 -11.07
CA ILE A 59 1.84 -4.13 -11.98
C ILE A 59 2.38 -3.63 -13.32
N ALA A 60 1.93 -4.22 -14.43
CA ALA A 60 2.28 -3.82 -15.78
C ALA A 60 1.11 -4.04 -16.75
N ASP A 61 1.09 -3.28 -17.84
CA ASP A 61 0.20 -3.53 -18.98
C ASP A 61 0.68 -4.69 -19.87
N ASP A 62 1.98 -5.02 -19.83
CA ASP A 62 2.58 -6.14 -20.55
C ASP A 62 3.26 -7.19 -19.63
N SER A 63 3.98 -8.16 -20.20
CA SER A 63 4.57 -9.30 -19.49
C SER A 63 5.51 -8.85 -18.37
N ILE A 64 5.50 -9.63 -17.29
CA ILE A 64 6.39 -9.43 -16.15
C ILE A 64 7.41 -10.57 -16.18
N ASP A 65 8.60 -10.26 -16.70
CA ASP A 65 9.65 -11.27 -16.89
C ASP A 65 10.40 -11.60 -15.59
N TYR A 66 10.35 -10.68 -14.62
CA TYR A 66 11.03 -10.84 -13.33
C TYR A 66 10.08 -10.61 -12.14
N PRO A 67 9.89 -11.61 -11.25
CA PRO A 67 8.82 -11.58 -10.25
C PRO A 67 9.21 -10.93 -8.91
N LYS A 68 10.42 -10.38 -8.75
CA LYS A 68 10.86 -9.79 -7.48
C LYS A 68 11.01 -8.27 -7.57
N VAL A 69 10.57 -7.57 -6.54
CA VAL A 69 10.82 -6.13 -6.37
C VAL A 69 12.22 -5.94 -5.79
N ARG A 70 13.06 -5.19 -6.50
CA ARG A 70 14.41 -4.83 -6.03
C ARG A 70 14.51 -3.36 -5.72
N HIS A 71 14.04 -2.54 -6.66
CA HIS A 71 14.05 -1.09 -6.57
C HIS A 71 12.61 -0.59 -6.78
N PRO A 72 11.78 -0.54 -5.71
CA PRO A 72 10.41 -0.11 -5.85
C PRO A 72 10.33 1.31 -6.41
N ASP A 73 9.31 1.55 -7.25
CA ASP A 73 8.88 2.89 -7.65
C ASP A 73 8.05 3.55 -6.53
N VAL A 74 7.38 2.71 -5.72
CA VAL A 74 6.58 3.14 -4.57
C VAL A 74 6.93 2.32 -3.33
N LEU A 75 7.31 3.00 -2.25
CA LEU A 75 7.46 2.41 -0.93
C LEU A 75 6.36 2.94 -0.01
N VAL A 76 5.54 2.04 0.53
CA VAL A 76 4.62 2.32 1.63
C VAL A 76 5.24 1.81 2.94
N ALA A 77 5.52 2.72 3.87
CA ALA A 77 6.04 2.40 5.19
C ALA A 77 5.02 2.73 6.29
N MET A 78 4.42 1.68 6.87
CA MET A 78 3.42 1.76 7.94
C MET A 78 4.06 1.76 9.35
N SER A 79 5.39 1.70 9.44
CA SER A 79 6.14 1.79 10.70
C SER A 79 7.56 2.33 10.47
N GLN A 80 8.17 2.92 11.52
CA GLN A 80 9.55 3.41 11.44
C GLN A 80 10.53 2.31 11.04
N GLN A 81 10.42 1.12 11.64
CA GLN A 81 11.27 -0.02 11.30
C GLN A 81 11.17 -0.44 9.81
N ALA A 82 9.97 -0.35 9.23
CA ALA A 82 9.78 -0.62 7.80
C ALA A 82 10.44 0.45 6.93
N LEU A 83 10.33 1.73 7.32
CA LEU A 83 11.02 2.82 6.62
C LEU A 83 12.53 2.59 6.67
N ASP A 84 13.11 2.46 7.86
CA ASP A 84 14.56 2.34 8.06
C ASP A 84 15.14 1.16 7.29
N LYS A 85 14.39 0.05 7.21
CA LYS A 85 14.83 -1.17 6.54
C LYS A 85 14.79 -1.09 5.02
N TYR A 86 13.80 -0.41 4.43
CA TYR A 86 13.53 -0.51 2.99
C TYR A 86 13.72 0.80 2.22
N LEU A 87 13.97 1.92 2.90
CA LEU A 87 14.17 3.21 2.23
C LEU A 87 15.32 3.17 1.22
N GLY A 88 16.43 2.50 1.55
CA GLY A 88 17.60 2.40 0.66
C GLY A 88 17.34 1.65 -0.65
N ASP A 89 16.23 0.91 -0.75
CA ASP A 89 15.85 0.22 -1.98
C ASP A 89 15.01 1.12 -2.91
N LEU A 90 14.36 2.17 -2.39
CA LEU A 90 13.48 3.05 -3.14
C LEU A 90 14.27 3.76 -4.27
N LYS A 91 13.72 3.76 -5.48
CA LYS A 91 14.33 4.45 -6.62
C LYS A 91 14.46 5.95 -6.36
N PRO A 92 15.52 6.61 -6.85
CA PRO A 92 15.55 8.07 -6.94
C PRO A 92 14.32 8.61 -7.70
N GLY A 93 13.68 9.64 -7.15
CA GLY A 93 12.42 10.18 -7.64
C GLY A 93 11.18 9.31 -7.34
N GLY A 94 11.34 8.21 -6.60
CA GLY A 94 10.25 7.33 -6.19
C GLY A 94 9.28 7.98 -5.20
N VAL A 95 8.13 7.34 -5.02
CA VAL A 95 7.10 7.78 -4.09
C VAL A 95 7.25 7.05 -2.76
N LEU A 96 7.43 7.82 -1.69
CA LEU A 96 7.41 7.33 -0.32
C LEU A 96 6.09 7.72 0.34
N LEU A 97 5.25 6.76 0.68
CA LEU A 97 4.00 6.94 1.42
C LEU A 97 4.17 6.42 2.84
N ILE A 98 3.93 7.26 3.84
CA ILE A 98 4.15 6.87 5.25
C ILE A 98 2.92 7.08 6.13
N ASP A 99 2.82 6.23 7.15
CA ASP A 99 1.96 6.50 8.30
C ASP A 99 2.66 7.44 9.29
N SER A 100 2.29 8.73 9.28
CA SER A 100 2.91 9.74 10.14
C SER A 100 2.59 9.55 11.63
N GLU A 101 1.63 8.69 11.98
CA GLU A 101 1.40 8.32 13.37
C GLU A 101 2.54 7.44 13.90
N LEU A 102 3.07 6.53 13.08
CA LEU A 102 4.04 5.50 13.49
C LEU A 102 5.45 5.72 12.93
N VAL A 103 5.61 6.65 12.01
CA VAL A 103 6.90 7.07 11.42
C VAL A 103 7.17 8.51 11.85
N LYS A 104 8.25 8.73 12.59
CA LYS A 104 8.62 10.03 13.16
C LYS A 104 9.92 10.58 12.60
N ASN A 105 10.88 9.71 12.33
CA ASN A 105 12.19 10.08 11.80
C ASN A 105 12.14 9.96 10.27
N LEU A 106 12.10 11.11 9.60
CA LEU A 106 12.00 11.17 8.14
C LEU A 106 13.37 11.33 7.50
N PRO A 107 13.57 10.77 6.30
CA PRO A 107 14.77 11.06 5.54
C PRO A 107 14.76 12.50 5.02
N PRO A 108 15.92 13.03 4.61
CA PRO A 108 16.00 14.30 3.90
C PRO A 108 15.15 14.27 2.62
N GLU A 109 14.37 15.31 2.37
CA GLU A 109 13.42 15.42 1.24
C GLU A 109 14.08 15.66 -0.13
N ARG A 110 15.30 15.16 -0.36
CA ARG A 110 16.09 15.51 -1.55
C ARG A 110 16.02 14.49 -2.69
N GLU A 111 15.61 13.25 -2.40
CA GLU A 111 15.71 12.14 -3.35
C GLU A 111 14.37 11.48 -3.70
N PHE A 112 13.30 11.77 -2.95
CA PHE A 112 12.00 11.10 -3.08
C PHE A 112 10.84 12.07 -2.90
N THR A 113 9.68 11.73 -3.48
CA THR A 113 8.43 12.42 -3.18
C THR A 113 7.80 11.79 -1.95
N ILE A 114 7.70 12.53 -0.84
CA ILE A 114 7.20 12.02 0.44
C ILE A 114 5.75 12.48 0.68
N TYR A 115 4.84 11.52 0.80
CA TYR A 115 3.47 11.72 1.25
C TYR A 115 3.29 11.13 2.64
N ARG A 116 2.72 11.90 3.56
CA ARG A 116 2.57 11.50 4.96
C ARG A 116 1.16 11.76 5.46
N PHE A 117 0.52 10.73 5.98
CA PHE A 117 -0.81 10.81 6.56
C PHE A 117 -0.90 9.96 7.82
N PRO A 118 -1.68 10.35 8.83
CA PRO A 118 -1.75 9.63 10.09
C PRO A 118 -2.74 8.45 9.99
N PHE A 119 -2.45 7.47 9.12
CA PHE A 119 -3.36 6.37 8.80
C PHE A 119 -3.83 5.59 10.03
N SER A 120 -2.90 5.22 10.93
CA SER A 120 -3.24 4.48 12.15
C SER A 120 -4.11 5.29 13.10
N ARG A 121 -3.85 6.60 13.22
CA ARG A 121 -4.67 7.49 14.03
C ARG A 121 -6.07 7.64 13.44
N ILE A 122 -6.20 7.88 12.13
CA ILE A 122 -7.51 7.98 11.46
C ILE A 122 -8.30 6.67 11.62
N ALA A 123 -7.64 5.53 11.45
CA ALA A 123 -8.26 4.22 11.63
C ALA A 123 -8.77 4.01 13.07
N ASN A 124 -8.02 4.48 14.07
CA ASN A 124 -8.43 4.44 15.46
C ASN A 124 -9.60 5.40 15.73
N ASP A 125 -9.43 6.67 15.39
CA ASP A 125 -10.33 7.76 15.79
C ASP A 125 -11.67 7.69 15.04
N GLU A 126 -11.67 7.34 13.74
CA GLU A 126 -12.87 7.33 12.90
C GLU A 126 -13.53 5.94 12.79
N PHE A 127 -12.76 4.85 12.94
CA PHE A 127 -13.27 3.47 12.71
C PHE A 127 -13.16 2.57 13.95
N GLY A 128 -12.53 3.04 15.03
CA GLY A 128 -12.31 2.26 16.25
C GLY A 128 -11.41 1.03 16.07
N ARG A 129 -10.69 0.93 14.94
CA ARG A 129 -9.96 -0.27 14.52
C ARG A 129 -8.71 0.08 13.73
N THR A 130 -7.56 0.08 14.40
CA THR A 130 -6.24 0.37 13.80
C THR A 130 -5.90 -0.55 12.61
N ILE A 131 -6.39 -1.80 12.60
CA ILE A 131 -6.19 -2.75 11.48
C ILE A 131 -6.69 -2.20 10.14
N VAL A 132 -7.65 -1.27 10.14
CA VAL A 132 -8.24 -0.67 8.92
C VAL A 132 -7.31 0.37 8.28
N ALA A 133 -6.23 0.77 8.95
CA ALA A 133 -5.25 1.73 8.44
C ALA A 133 -4.66 1.32 7.09
N ASN A 134 -4.50 0.01 6.83
CA ASN A 134 -4.04 -0.50 5.55
C ASN A 134 -5.00 -0.18 4.39
N VAL A 135 -6.31 -0.16 4.64
CA VAL A 135 -7.32 0.15 3.62
C VAL A 135 -7.44 1.65 3.38
N ILE A 136 -7.28 2.47 4.42
CA ILE A 136 -7.15 3.93 4.27
C ILE A 136 -5.92 4.24 3.41
N MET A 137 -4.78 3.61 3.74
CA MET A 137 -3.56 3.73 2.95
C MET A 137 -3.78 3.30 1.49
N LEU A 138 -4.47 2.19 1.22
CA LEU A 138 -4.77 1.76 -0.15
C LEU A 138 -5.59 2.80 -0.91
N GLY A 139 -6.54 3.48 -0.25
CA GLY A 139 -7.32 4.55 -0.85
C GLY A 139 -6.43 5.72 -1.30
N THR A 140 -5.52 6.14 -0.42
CA THR A 140 -4.53 7.18 -0.71
C THR A 140 -3.56 6.76 -1.81
N LEU A 141 -3.00 5.55 -1.73
CA LEU A 141 -2.10 4.98 -2.75
C LEU A 141 -2.76 4.93 -4.14
N THR A 142 -4.03 4.50 -4.19
CA THR A 142 -4.81 4.42 -5.44
C THR A 142 -4.95 5.81 -6.07
N ASP A 143 -5.25 6.82 -5.25
CA ASP A 143 -5.44 8.17 -5.76
C ASP A 143 -4.12 8.83 -6.19
N LEU A 144 -3.04 8.65 -5.43
CA LEU A 144 -1.73 9.22 -5.76
C LEU A 144 -1.10 8.60 -7.01
N THR A 145 -1.17 7.28 -7.13
CA THR A 145 -0.42 6.55 -8.17
C THR A 145 -1.24 6.26 -9.43
N LYS A 146 -2.58 6.21 -9.30
CA LYS A 146 -3.50 5.80 -10.37
C LYS A 146 -3.13 4.45 -11.01
N LEU A 147 -2.45 3.57 -10.26
CA LEU A 147 -2.04 2.24 -10.76
C LEU A 147 -3.23 1.32 -11.03
N VAL A 148 -4.30 1.52 -10.28
CA VAL A 148 -5.58 0.86 -10.45
C VAL A 148 -6.71 1.88 -10.35
N SER A 149 -7.85 1.59 -10.97
CA SER A 149 -9.06 2.38 -10.85
C SER A 149 -9.65 2.23 -9.45
N PHE A 150 -10.36 3.28 -9.01
CA PHE A 150 -11.04 3.26 -7.73
C PHE A 150 -12.13 2.16 -7.66
N GLU A 151 -12.80 1.88 -8.78
CA GLU A 151 -13.79 0.80 -8.89
C GLU A 151 -13.15 -0.58 -8.76
N ALA A 152 -11.98 -0.80 -9.36
CA ALA A 152 -11.21 -2.02 -9.21
C ALA A 152 -10.78 -2.24 -7.76
N MET A 153 -10.30 -1.18 -7.10
CA MET A 153 -9.93 -1.24 -5.69
C MET A 153 -11.12 -1.58 -4.78
N LYS A 154 -12.28 -0.93 -5.00
CA LYS A 154 -13.52 -1.25 -4.28
C LYS A 154 -13.95 -2.71 -4.46
N SER A 155 -13.92 -3.19 -5.70
CA SER A 155 -14.31 -4.57 -6.04
C SER A 155 -13.38 -5.60 -5.42
N SER A 156 -12.07 -5.32 -5.42
CA SER A 156 -11.06 -6.15 -4.77
C SER A 156 -11.25 -6.19 -3.25
N ILE A 157 -11.50 -5.04 -2.60
CA ILE A 157 -11.77 -4.97 -1.16
C ILE A 157 -12.96 -5.85 -0.78
N ARG A 158 -14.10 -5.70 -1.49
CA ARG A 158 -15.31 -6.50 -1.21
C ARG A 158 -15.08 -8.00 -1.23
N THR A 159 -14.14 -8.49 -2.03
CA THR A 159 -13.88 -9.93 -2.17
C THR A 159 -12.69 -10.43 -1.35
N SER A 160 -11.93 -9.54 -0.72
CA SER A 160 -10.66 -9.89 -0.04
C SER A 160 -10.67 -9.65 1.47
N VAL A 161 -11.51 -8.73 1.97
CA VAL A 161 -11.61 -8.45 3.40
C VAL A 161 -12.48 -9.50 4.11
N PRO A 162 -12.36 -9.66 5.45
CA PRO A 162 -13.21 -10.57 6.21
C PRO A 162 -14.70 -10.27 6.02
N LYS A 163 -15.51 -11.33 5.92
CA LYS A 163 -16.97 -11.22 5.80
C LYS A 163 -17.56 -10.39 6.94
N GLY A 164 -18.49 -9.50 6.62
CA GLY A 164 -19.13 -8.59 7.58
C GLY A 164 -18.34 -7.32 7.88
N THR A 165 -17.18 -7.12 7.24
CA THR A 165 -16.37 -5.89 7.38
C THR A 165 -16.34 -5.03 6.13
N GLU A 166 -17.06 -5.42 5.07
CA GLU A 166 -17.00 -4.82 3.74
C GLU A 166 -17.36 -3.34 3.76
N GLU A 167 -18.48 -2.96 4.39
CA GLU A 167 -18.92 -1.57 4.44
C GLU A 167 -17.93 -0.65 5.16
N MET A 168 -17.37 -1.13 6.27
CA MET A 168 -16.35 -0.40 7.03
C MET A 168 -15.09 -0.17 6.18
N ASN A 169 -14.61 -1.21 5.52
CA ASN A 169 -13.44 -1.12 4.65
C ASN A 169 -13.70 -0.23 3.42
N LEU A 170 -14.91 -0.23 2.85
CA LEU A 170 -15.25 0.67 1.75
C LEU A 170 -15.29 2.14 2.19
N LYS A 171 -15.81 2.44 3.39
CA LYS A 171 -15.76 3.78 3.98
C LYS A 171 -14.31 4.21 4.24
N ALA A 172 -13.48 3.30 4.76
CA ALA A 172 -12.05 3.55 4.97
C ALA A 172 -11.29 3.82 3.66
N LEU A 173 -11.59 3.06 2.61
CA LEU A 173 -11.01 3.29 1.29
C LEU A 173 -11.37 4.69 0.75
N GLN A 174 -12.65 5.07 0.85
CA GLN A 174 -13.11 6.41 0.45
C GLN A 174 -12.41 7.51 1.26
N ARG A 175 -12.27 7.30 2.58
CA ARG A 175 -11.56 8.22 3.45
C ARG A 175 -10.12 8.44 2.99
N GLY A 176 -9.42 7.36 2.65
CA GLY A 176 -8.07 7.40 2.09
C GLY A 176 -7.96 8.18 0.78
N MET A 177 -8.92 7.97 -0.13
CA MET A 177 -8.98 8.70 -1.41
C MET A 177 -9.15 10.21 -1.21
N HIS A 178 -9.88 10.64 -0.19
CA HIS A 178 -10.09 12.06 0.10
C HIS A 178 -8.86 12.74 0.72
N LEU A 179 -8.01 12.00 1.45
CA LEU A 179 -6.76 12.54 1.99
C LEU A 179 -5.82 13.00 0.87
N ALA A 180 -5.68 12.17 -0.18
CA ALA A 180 -4.80 12.46 -1.31
C ALA A 180 -5.20 13.72 -2.10
N LYS A 181 -6.50 14.03 -2.17
CA LYS A 181 -7.00 15.23 -2.87
C LYS A 181 -6.69 16.55 -2.17
N THR A 182 -6.34 16.51 -0.89
CA THR A 182 -6.06 17.69 -0.05
C THR A 182 -4.55 17.94 0.07
N SER A 183 -3.73 17.18 -0.67
CA SER A 183 -2.26 17.17 -0.59
C SER A 183 -1.60 17.80 -1.80
#